data_AF-A0A820UTC6-F1
#
_entry.id   AF-A0A820UTC6-F1
#
_cell.length_a   1.000
_cell.length_b   1.000
_cell.length_c   1.000
_cell.angle_alpha   90.00
_cell.angle_beta   90.00
_cell.angle_gamma   90.00
#
_symmetry.space_group_name_H-M   'P 1'
#
loop_
_entity.id
_entity.type
_entity.pdbx_description
1 polymer ?
#
loop_
_entity_poly.entity_id
_entity_poly.type
_entity_poly.pdbx_seq_one_letter_code
_entity_poly.pdbx_strand_id
1 'polypeptide(L)'
;MAHFEACFLFYQEDENAHGGVLILVRQTIPVTRVPCHLANVCVVDLHLDETLRLIGMYTPDKRSWSWNDLSSFFLTNSIICGDFNVDLTEDGDKADRLLKWADDLDLSPVVPDTRTSLRSDRTIDYAFAKGTQVTVQVHEGATTSDHKPIILVS
;
A
#
# COMPACT_ATOMS: atom_id res chain seq x y z
N MET A 1 -16.39 -2.84 -21.59
CA MET A 1 -16.29 -3.32 -20.19
C MET A 1 -15.74 -4.75 -20.21
N ALA A 2 -14.47 -4.90 -20.60
CA ALA A 2 -13.90 -6.21 -20.94
C ALA A 2 -12.38 -6.20 -20.74
N HIS A 3 -11.85 -5.95 -19.53
CA HIS A 3 -10.40 -6.03 -19.28
C HIS A 3 -10.02 -6.47 -17.85
N PHE A 4 -10.93 -7.08 -17.09
CA PHE A 4 -10.55 -7.92 -15.95
C PHE A 4 -10.62 -9.37 -16.42
N GLU A 5 -9.67 -9.74 -17.27
CA GLU A 5 -9.32 -11.16 -17.44
C GLU A 5 -9.03 -11.75 -16.06
N ALA A 6 -9.28 -13.04 -15.90
CA ALA A 6 -9.37 -13.70 -14.61
C ALA A 6 -8.20 -13.33 -13.66
N CYS A 7 -8.55 -12.81 -12.47
CA CYS A 7 -7.60 -12.43 -11.43
C CYS A 7 -7.68 -13.40 -10.26
N PHE A 8 -6.56 -13.61 -9.57
CA PHE A 8 -6.55 -14.07 -8.19
C PHE A 8 -6.92 -12.91 -7.26
N LEU A 9 -7.79 -13.19 -6.30
CA LEU A 9 -8.23 -12.25 -5.27
C LEU A 9 -7.64 -12.64 -3.93
N PHE A 10 -6.91 -11.71 -3.31
CA PHE A 10 -6.41 -11.83 -1.95
C PHE A 10 -7.07 -10.76 -1.08
N TYR A 11 -7.58 -11.15 0.07
CA TYR A 11 -8.32 -10.27 0.96
C TYR A 11 -7.79 -10.40 2.39
N GLN A 12 -7.68 -9.27 3.07
CA GLN A 12 -7.47 -9.18 4.51
C GLN A 12 -8.57 -8.31 5.11
N GLU A 13 -9.24 -8.83 6.14
CA GLU A 13 -10.27 -8.11 6.88
C GLU A 13 -9.70 -6.90 7.64
N ASP A 14 -10.57 -5.91 7.86
CA ASP A 14 -10.30 -4.77 8.73
C ASP A 14 -10.49 -5.12 10.22
N GLU A 15 -10.25 -4.14 11.09
CA GLU A 15 -10.50 -4.29 12.53
C GLU A 15 -11.97 -4.04 12.93
N ASN A 16 -12.79 -3.46 12.03
CA ASN A 16 -14.13 -2.93 12.36
C ASN A 16 -15.28 -3.53 11.52
N ALA A 17 -15.06 -4.69 10.89
CA ALA A 17 -16.04 -5.48 10.14
C ALA A 17 -16.70 -4.81 8.91
N HIS A 18 -16.19 -3.65 8.46
CA HIS A 18 -16.81 -2.84 7.41
C HIS A 18 -15.83 -2.37 6.33
N GLY A 19 -14.69 -3.05 6.18
CA GLY A 19 -13.69 -2.73 5.18
C GLY A 19 -12.69 -3.87 4.99
N GLY A 20 -11.49 -3.51 4.57
CA GLY A 20 -10.38 -4.43 4.42
C GLY A 20 -9.50 -4.04 3.25
N VAL A 21 -8.45 -4.82 3.03
CA VAL A 21 -7.54 -4.63 1.90
C VAL A 21 -7.71 -5.78 0.92
N LEU A 22 -7.87 -5.43 -0.34
CA LEU A 22 -8.00 -6.37 -1.44
C LEU A 22 -6.87 -6.15 -2.44
N ILE A 23 -6.22 -7.24 -2.84
CA ILE A 23 -5.21 -7.27 -3.90
C ILE A 23 -5.72 -8.18 -5.01
N LEU A 24 -5.84 -7.63 -6.23
CA LEU A 24 -6.13 -8.38 -7.44
C LEU A 24 -4.85 -8.58 -8.23
N VAL A 25 -4.55 -9.82 -8.58
CA VAL A 25 -3.39 -10.18 -9.39
C VAL A 25 -3.87 -10.91 -10.63
N ARG A 26 -3.44 -10.50 -11.82
CA ARG A 26 -3.77 -11.22 -13.06
C ARG A 26 -3.31 -12.67 -12.96
N GLN A 27 -4.13 -13.64 -13.39
CA GLN A 27 -3.78 -15.06 -13.29
C GLN A 27 -2.52 -15.47 -14.05
N THR A 28 -2.08 -14.66 -15.01
CA THR A 28 -0.81 -14.86 -15.71
C THR A 28 0.42 -14.55 -14.87
N ILE A 29 0.26 -13.89 -13.72
CA ILE A 29 1.34 -13.58 -12.77
C ILE A 29 1.30 -14.64 -11.67
N PRO A 30 2.34 -15.49 -11.54
CA PRO A 30 2.40 -16.44 -10.45
C PRO A 30 2.51 -15.70 -9.11
N VAL A 31 1.70 -16.10 -8.13
CA VAL A 31 1.55 -15.36 -6.86
C VAL A 31 1.32 -16.31 -5.69
N THR A 32 1.82 -15.94 -4.52
CA THR A 32 1.57 -16.67 -3.27
C THR A 32 1.15 -15.73 -2.16
N ARG A 33 0.14 -16.12 -1.37
CA ARG A 33 -0.26 -15.41 -0.15
C ARG A 33 0.80 -15.62 0.93
N VAL A 34 1.31 -14.53 1.50
CA VAL A 34 2.13 -14.58 2.72
C VAL A 34 1.20 -14.56 3.93
N PRO A 35 1.35 -15.46 4.92
CA PRO A 35 0.56 -15.42 6.14
C PRO A 35 0.71 -14.08 6.86
N CYS A 36 -0.41 -13.40 7.10
CA CYS A 36 -0.47 -12.13 7.81
C CYS A 36 -1.70 -12.17 8.72
N HIS A 37 -1.52 -11.82 10.00
CA HIS A 37 -2.59 -11.73 10.99
C HIS A 37 -2.91 -10.29 11.39
N LEU A 38 -2.20 -9.31 10.81
CA LEU A 38 -2.50 -7.91 11.03
C LEU A 38 -3.72 -7.53 10.20
N ALA A 39 -4.73 -6.97 10.86
CA ALA A 39 -5.90 -6.44 10.19
C ALA A 39 -5.53 -5.24 9.31
N ASN A 40 -6.24 -5.08 8.19
CA ASN A 40 -5.96 -4.07 7.16
C ASN A 40 -4.60 -4.21 6.45
N VAL A 41 -3.95 -5.38 6.49
CA VAL A 41 -2.64 -5.61 5.86
C VAL A 41 -2.66 -6.89 5.03
N CYS A 42 -2.54 -6.75 3.72
CA CYS A 42 -2.57 -7.86 2.78
C CYS A 42 -1.19 -8.02 2.14
N VAL A 43 -0.51 -9.14 2.39
CA VAL A 43 0.84 -9.43 1.85
C VAL A 43 0.76 -10.54 0.80
N VAL A 44 1.38 -10.34 -0.36
CA VAL A 44 1.55 -11.35 -1.41
C VAL A 44 2.95 -11.29 -2.00
N ASP A 45 3.46 -12.44 -2.43
CA ASP A 45 4.69 -12.55 -3.19
C ASP A 45 4.34 -12.76 -4.67
N LEU A 46 4.78 -11.84 -5.53
CA LEU A 46 4.69 -11.94 -6.98
C LEU A 46 5.98 -12.57 -7.50
N HIS A 47 5.88 -13.72 -8.17
CA HIS A 47 7.03 -14.44 -8.70
C HIS A 47 7.28 -14.02 -10.15
N LEU A 48 7.98 -12.88 -10.29
CA LEU A 48 8.49 -12.36 -11.56
C LEU A 48 9.90 -12.93 -11.79
N ASP A 49 10.76 -12.22 -12.55
CA ASP A 49 12.18 -12.59 -12.68
C ASP A 49 12.88 -12.60 -11.31
N GLU A 50 12.56 -11.62 -10.46
CA GLU A 50 12.84 -11.62 -9.03
C GLU A 50 11.53 -11.53 -8.25
N THR A 51 11.46 -12.19 -7.09
CA THR A 51 10.28 -12.10 -6.23
C THR A 51 10.10 -10.66 -5.74
N LEU A 52 8.94 -10.08 -6.07
CA LEU A 52 8.49 -8.80 -5.53
C LEU A 52 7.45 -9.05 -4.44
N ARG A 53 7.72 -8.61 -3.22
CA ARG A 53 6.72 -8.62 -2.16
C ARG A 53 5.85 -7.38 -2.22
N LEU A 54 4.55 -7.58 -2.41
CA LEU A 54 3.55 -6.52 -2.39
C LEU A 54 2.76 -6.56 -1.08
N ILE A 55 2.74 -5.44 -0.36
CA ILE A 55 2.00 -5.24 0.88
C ILE A 55 0.94 -4.16 0.62
N GLY A 56 -0.32 -4.55 0.49
CA GLY A 56 -1.44 -3.62 0.49
C GLY A 56 -1.84 -3.27 1.92
N MET A 57 -2.14 -2.00 2.19
CA MET A 57 -2.48 -1.54 3.53
C MET A 57 -3.59 -0.49 3.56
N TYR A 58 -4.36 -0.48 4.64
CA TYR A 58 -5.17 0.66 5.08
C TYR A 58 -4.86 0.96 6.54
N THR A 59 -4.59 2.22 6.88
CA THR A 59 -4.19 2.63 8.24
C THR A 59 -5.31 3.44 8.90
N PRO A 60 -6.23 2.81 9.64
CA PRO A 60 -7.25 3.55 10.39
C PRO A 60 -6.62 4.40 11.50
N ASP A 61 -7.34 5.44 11.95
CA ASP A 61 -6.92 6.31 13.06
C ASP A 61 -6.60 5.52 14.34
N LYS A 62 -7.38 4.47 14.59
CA LYS A 62 -7.15 3.50 15.65
C LYS A 62 -6.86 2.16 15.01
N ARG A 63 -5.71 1.60 15.36
CA ARG A 63 -5.25 0.28 14.94
C ARG A 63 -4.69 -0.48 16.13
N SER A 64 -4.82 -1.80 16.11
CA SER A 64 -4.30 -2.70 17.14
C SER A 64 -2.80 -2.98 17.02
N TRP A 65 -2.20 -2.63 15.89
CA TRP A 65 -0.79 -2.85 15.55
C TRP A 65 0.00 -1.56 15.39
N SER A 66 1.33 -1.66 15.46
CA SER A 66 2.30 -0.60 15.29
C SER A 66 3.12 -0.79 14.00
N TRP A 67 3.80 0.25 13.53
CA TRP A 67 4.63 0.16 12.33
C TRP A 67 5.68 -0.97 12.43
N ASN A 68 6.23 -1.19 13.63
CA ASN A 68 7.22 -2.24 13.87
C ASN A 68 6.68 -3.66 13.66
N ASP A 69 5.37 -3.88 13.80
CA ASP A 69 4.75 -5.18 13.55
C ASP A 69 4.79 -5.55 12.06
N LEU A 70 4.89 -4.55 11.17
CA LEU A 70 5.03 -4.75 9.72
C LEU A 70 6.47 -5.12 9.31
N SER A 71 7.47 -4.80 10.14
CA SER A 71 8.89 -4.86 9.76
C SER A 71 9.32 -6.25 9.28
N SER A 72 8.75 -7.31 9.87
CA SER A 72 9.07 -8.69 9.51
C SER A 72 8.59 -9.12 8.11
N PHE A 73 7.69 -8.35 7.49
CA PHE A 73 7.21 -8.66 6.15
C PHE A 73 8.17 -8.22 5.07
N PHE A 74 9.07 -7.26 5.29
CA PHE A 74 9.90 -6.73 4.20
C PHE A 74 11.01 -7.69 3.77
N LEU A 75 11.10 -7.91 2.46
CA LEU A 75 12.24 -8.52 1.77
C LEU A 75 13.10 -7.44 1.10
N THR A 76 14.22 -7.85 0.50
CA THR A 76 15.09 -6.96 -0.30
C THR A 76 14.32 -6.24 -1.41
N ASN A 77 13.35 -6.90 -2.05
CA ASN A 77 12.48 -6.31 -3.07
C ASN A 77 11.03 -6.28 -2.58
N SER A 78 10.59 -5.12 -2.09
CA SER A 78 9.27 -4.95 -1.49
C SER A 78 8.65 -3.61 -1.82
N ILE A 79 7.33 -3.60 -1.95
CA ILE A 79 6.50 -2.39 -2.02
C ILE A 79 5.40 -2.52 -0.99
N ILE A 80 5.22 -1.49 -0.15
CA ILE A 80 4.02 -1.30 0.65
C ILE A 80 3.23 -0.11 0.10
N CYS A 81 1.94 -0.27 -0.15
CA CYS A 81 1.11 0.80 -0.73
C CYS A 81 -0.31 0.78 -0.16
N GLY A 82 -0.94 1.96 -0.15
CA GLY A 82 -2.33 2.13 0.22
C GLY A 82 -2.56 3.45 0.93
N ASP A 83 -3.64 3.53 1.69
CA ASP A 83 -3.99 4.71 2.49
C ASP A 83 -3.31 4.61 3.86
N PHE A 84 -2.28 5.43 4.06
CA PHE A 84 -1.54 5.54 5.31
C PHE A 84 -2.24 6.44 6.33
N ASN A 85 -3.22 7.23 5.88
CA ASN A 85 -3.90 8.25 6.67
C ASN A 85 -2.90 9.17 7.42
N VAL A 86 -1.72 9.37 6.82
CA VAL A 86 -0.61 10.20 7.31
C VAL A 86 -0.16 11.05 6.14
N ASP A 87 -0.16 12.37 6.29
CA ASP A 87 0.49 13.23 5.30
C ASP A 87 1.95 13.44 5.71
N LEU A 88 2.90 12.99 4.87
CA LEU A 88 4.33 13.02 5.20
C LEU A 88 4.89 14.43 5.42
N THR A 89 4.18 15.47 5.00
CA THR A 89 4.62 16.87 5.13
C THR A 89 3.80 17.67 6.14
N GLU A 90 2.53 17.30 6.36
CA GLU A 90 1.60 18.08 7.19
C GLU A 90 1.40 17.49 8.60
N ASP A 91 1.68 16.21 8.84
CA ASP A 91 1.34 15.51 10.10
C ASP A 91 2.42 15.52 11.21
N GLY A 92 3.49 16.30 11.05
CA GLY A 92 4.53 16.49 12.08
C GLY A 92 5.01 15.18 12.71
N ASP A 93 4.92 15.06 14.04
CA ASP A 93 5.33 13.87 14.81
C ASP A 93 4.80 12.53 14.27
N LYS A 94 3.60 12.50 13.68
CA LYS A 94 3.02 11.27 13.13
C LYS A 94 3.73 10.86 11.84
N ALA A 95 4.07 11.84 10.99
CA ALA A 95 4.90 11.65 9.81
C ALA A 95 6.33 11.26 10.20
N ASP A 96 6.95 11.96 11.16
CA ASP A 96 8.32 11.69 11.62
C ASP A 96 8.49 10.25 12.12
N ARG A 97 7.51 9.73 12.87
CA ARG A 97 7.54 8.33 13.35
C ARG A 97 7.43 7.32 12.21
N LEU A 98 6.62 7.61 11.19
CA LEU A 98 6.48 6.74 10.03
C LEU A 98 7.75 6.78 9.17
N LEU A 99 8.29 7.97 8.91
CA LEU A 99 9.53 8.15 8.15
C LEU A 99 10.71 7.50 8.87
N LYS A 100 10.84 7.68 10.18
CA LYS A 100 11.87 7.00 10.96
C LYS A 100 11.79 5.48 10.84
N TRP A 101 10.58 4.92 10.95
CA TRP A 101 10.39 3.48 10.79
C TRP A 101 10.76 3.01 9.36
N ALA A 102 10.42 3.81 8.35
CA ALA A 102 10.77 3.52 6.97
C ALA A 102 12.30 3.55 6.76
N ASP A 103 12.97 4.57 7.29
CA ASP A 103 14.43 4.72 7.25
C ASP A 103 15.14 3.54 7.93
N ASP A 104 14.66 3.09 9.11
CA ASP A 104 15.20 1.94 9.83
C ASP A 104 15.11 0.62 9.01
N LEU A 105 14.31 0.61 7.92
CA LEU A 105 14.11 -0.53 7.01
C LEU A 105 14.61 -0.27 5.58
N ASP A 106 15.32 0.83 5.31
CA ASP A 106 15.74 1.25 3.97
C ASP A 106 14.56 1.41 2.98
N LEU A 107 13.41 1.85 3.46
CA LEU A 107 12.21 2.07 2.68
C LEU A 107 12.16 3.51 2.16
N SER A 108 12.22 3.67 0.84
CA SER A 108 12.11 4.99 0.21
C SER A 108 10.64 5.36 -0.04
N PRO A 109 10.19 6.55 0.35
CA PRO A 109 8.82 7.01 0.06
C PRO A 109 8.65 7.27 -1.44
N VAL A 110 7.50 6.85 -1.97
CA VAL A 110 7.07 7.03 -3.36
C VAL A 110 5.73 7.76 -3.31
N VAL A 111 5.80 9.09 -3.32
CA VAL A 111 4.68 10.00 -3.02
C VAL A 111 4.23 10.69 -4.31
N PRO A 112 2.92 10.80 -4.56
CA PRO A 112 2.43 11.52 -5.72
C PRO A 112 2.59 13.03 -5.57
N ASP A 113 2.74 13.72 -6.71
CA ASP A 113 2.84 15.20 -6.76
C ASP A 113 1.50 15.89 -6.47
N THR A 114 0.40 15.15 -6.47
CA THR A 114 -0.95 15.69 -6.23
C THR A 114 -1.66 14.95 -5.11
N ARG A 115 -2.60 15.66 -4.48
CA ARG A 115 -3.39 15.15 -3.37
C ARG A 115 -4.29 14.00 -3.81
N THR A 116 -4.39 13.00 -2.95
CA THR A 116 -5.11 11.76 -3.23
C THR A 116 -6.46 11.71 -2.54
N SER A 117 -6.62 12.31 -1.36
CA SER A 117 -7.92 12.42 -0.70
C SER A 117 -8.68 13.66 -1.15
N LEU A 118 -9.85 13.46 -1.76
CA LEU A 118 -10.78 14.51 -2.17
C LEU A 118 -11.53 15.12 -0.97
N ARG A 119 -11.66 14.37 0.12
CA ARG A 119 -12.37 14.80 1.32
C ARG A 119 -11.52 15.72 2.20
N SER A 120 -10.29 15.33 2.46
CA SER A 120 -9.40 16.06 3.36
C SER A 120 -8.45 17.00 2.64
N ASP A 121 -8.31 16.88 1.31
CA ASP A 121 -7.39 17.66 0.50
C ASP A 121 -5.92 17.42 0.94
N ARG A 122 -5.55 16.13 1.06
CA ARG A 122 -4.25 15.66 1.61
C ARG A 122 -3.62 14.56 0.77
N THR A 123 -2.32 14.35 0.93
CA THR A 123 -1.56 13.27 0.28
C THR A 123 -1.31 12.14 1.27
N ILE A 124 -2.29 11.23 1.35
CA ILE A 124 -2.30 10.12 2.33
C ILE A 124 -2.28 8.74 1.68
N ASP A 125 -2.45 8.68 0.36
CA ASP A 125 -2.32 7.45 -0.43
C ASP A 125 -0.99 7.51 -1.19
N TYR A 126 -0.08 6.60 -0.85
CA TYR A 126 1.24 6.52 -1.48
C TYR A 126 1.84 5.13 -1.29
N ALA A 127 3.12 4.98 -1.61
CA ALA A 127 3.86 3.77 -1.35
C ALA A 127 5.19 4.03 -0.66
N PHE A 128 5.77 2.98 -0.07
CA PHE A 128 7.20 2.88 0.19
C PHE A 128 7.77 1.69 -0.57
N ALA A 129 8.99 1.85 -1.09
CA ALA A 129 9.67 0.82 -1.87
C ALA A 129 11.07 0.51 -1.30
N LYS A 130 11.45 -0.77 -1.36
CA LYS A 130 12.79 -1.28 -1.03
C LYS A 130 13.29 -2.14 -2.18
N GLY A 131 14.51 -1.87 -2.65
CA GLY A 131 15.18 -2.65 -3.70
C GLY A 131 14.53 -2.64 -5.08
N THR A 132 13.48 -1.83 -5.28
CA THR A 132 12.86 -1.59 -6.59
C THR A 132 12.67 -0.10 -6.83
N GLN A 133 12.80 0.30 -8.08
CA GLN A 133 12.54 1.67 -8.51
C GLN A 133 11.14 1.74 -9.11
N VAL A 134 10.26 2.47 -8.45
CA VAL A 134 8.92 2.76 -8.95
C VAL A 134 8.64 4.24 -8.85
N THR A 135 7.81 4.72 -9.76
CA THR A 135 7.22 6.06 -9.71
C THR A 135 5.74 5.92 -9.44
N VAL A 136 5.11 6.98 -8.93
CA VAL A 136 3.67 7.01 -8.66
C VAL A 136 3.01 8.14 -9.43
N GLN A 137 1.83 7.87 -9.96
CA GLN A 137 0.97 8.83 -10.64
C GLN A 137 -0.43 8.76 -10.05
N VAL A 138 -1.11 9.89 -9.99
CA VAL A 138 -2.52 9.94 -9.60
C VAL A 138 -3.40 9.78 -10.84
N HIS A 139 -4.40 8.92 -10.75
CA HIS A 139 -5.40 8.76 -11.78
C HIS A 139 -6.41 9.91 -11.73
N GLU A 140 -6.37 10.80 -12.71
CA GLU A 140 -7.27 11.98 -12.80
C GLU A 140 -8.66 11.68 -13.41
N GLY A 141 -8.98 10.41 -13.64
CA GLY A 141 -10.31 10.01 -14.12
C GLY A 141 -11.41 10.17 -13.08
N ALA A 142 -12.66 10.09 -13.53
CA ALA A 142 -13.81 10.12 -12.63
C ALA A 142 -13.79 8.91 -11.68
N THR A 143 -13.92 9.18 -10.38
CA THR A 143 -14.02 8.18 -9.31
C THR A 143 -15.30 8.41 -8.50
N THR A 144 -15.90 7.34 -7.97
CA THR A 144 -17.00 7.42 -7.00
C THR A 144 -16.51 7.38 -5.55
N SER A 145 -15.20 7.18 -5.35
CA SER A 145 -14.55 7.24 -4.04
C SER A 145 -14.19 8.68 -3.68
N ASP A 146 -14.07 8.96 -2.40
CA ASP A 146 -13.45 10.17 -1.86
C ASP A 146 -11.92 10.17 -1.97
N HIS A 147 -11.33 9.15 -2.60
CA HIS A 147 -9.91 9.06 -2.93
C HIS A 147 -9.70 8.88 -4.44
N LYS A 148 -8.61 9.47 -4.95
CA LYS A 148 -8.12 9.25 -6.30
C LYS A 148 -7.23 8.01 -6.32
N PRO A 149 -7.41 7.07 -7.28
CA PRO A 149 -6.51 5.94 -7.41
C PRO A 149 -5.08 6.39 -7.71
N ILE A 150 -4.10 5.69 -7.14
CA ILE A 150 -2.69 5.84 -7.51
C ILE A 150 -2.25 4.70 -8.42
N ILE A 151 -1.31 4.97 -9.32
CA ILE A 151 -0.73 4.02 -10.26
C ILE A 151 0.77 4.01 -10.01
N LEU A 152 1.30 2.84 -9.62
CA LEU A 152 2.72 2.61 -9.54
C LEU A 152 3.24 2.12 -10.89
N VAL A 153 4.33 2.72 -11.38
CA VAL A 153 4.96 2.39 -12.66
C VAL A 153 6.44 2.10 -12.40
N SER A 154 6.87 0.91 -12.82
CA SER A 154 8.27 0.45 -12.80
C SER A 154 8.89 0.54 -14.18
#